data_AF-A0A930AUW4-F1
#
_entry.id   AF-A0A930AUW4-F1
#
_cell.length_a   1.000
_cell.length_b   1.000
_cell.length_c   1.000
_cell.angle_alpha   90.00
_cell.angle_beta   90.00
_cell.angle_gamma   90.00
#
_symmetry.space_group_name_H-M   'P 1'
#
loop_
_entity.id
_entity.type
_entity.pdbx_description
1 polymer ?
#
loop_
_entity_poly.entity_id
_entity_poly.type
_entity_poly.pdbx_seq_one_letter_code
_entity_poly.pdbx_strand_id
1 'polypeptide(L)'
;MKACYPGTFDPITNGHLDIIERASHLFDEVVVLIMVNPRKTCLFNSEERKQMVIDSLKSIGNPQNVTVMIGSGLTVEFARKIGAAVIIRGIRAVSDYEYELGQATANMMLAHEIETAFLIAKPQYSFLSSSVCKEIALNGGDLLNLVPPQVEGPLKEKMSVVAENLKRAQGQI
;
A
#
# COMPACT_ATOMS: atom_id res chain seq x y z
N MET A 1 18.63 -11.45 -4.47
CA MET A 1 17.60 -11.69 -3.45
C MET A 1 16.34 -10.93 -3.82
N LYS A 2 15.21 -11.65 -3.90
CA LYS A 2 13.90 -11.12 -4.25
C LYS A 2 13.09 -10.83 -3.00
N ALA A 3 12.46 -9.66 -2.94
CA ALA A 3 11.58 -9.25 -1.85
C ALA A 3 10.16 -8.96 -2.36
N CYS A 4 9.19 -9.13 -1.46
CA CYS A 4 7.79 -8.82 -1.70
C CYS A 4 7.35 -7.72 -0.73
N TYR A 5 6.76 -6.64 -1.24
CA TYR A 5 6.13 -5.60 -0.43
C TYR A 5 4.60 -5.69 -0.55
N PRO A 6 3.94 -6.47 0.32
CA PRO A 6 2.50 -6.67 0.28
C PRO A 6 1.75 -5.53 0.94
N GLY A 7 0.60 -5.18 0.35
CA GLY A 7 -0.29 -4.17 0.90
C GLY A 7 -1.63 -4.13 0.19
N THR A 8 -2.61 -3.46 0.79
CA THR A 8 -3.87 -3.18 0.11
C THR A 8 -3.72 -2.02 -0.87
N PHE A 9 -2.95 -0.97 -0.53
CA PHE A 9 -2.73 0.19 -1.40
C PHE A 9 -4.02 0.82 -1.94
N ASP A 10 -4.94 1.21 -1.05
CA ASP A 10 -6.26 1.75 -1.38
C ASP A 10 -6.48 3.20 -0.90
N PRO A 11 -5.85 4.20 -1.53
CA PRO A 11 -4.86 4.08 -2.61
C PRO A 11 -3.42 3.98 -2.08
N ILE A 12 -2.44 3.84 -2.98
CA ILE A 12 -1.02 4.08 -2.67
C ILE A 12 -0.82 5.53 -2.19
N THR A 13 0.18 5.76 -1.33
CA THR A 13 0.50 7.07 -0.73
C THR A 13 2.00 7.34 -0.87
N ASN A 14 2.45 8.57 -0.60
CA ASN A 14 3.89 8.89 -0.65
C ASN A 14 4.70 8.12 0.41
N GLY A 15 4.07 7.73 1.52
CA GLY A 15 4.69 6.86 2.52
C GLY A 15 4.95 5.45 1.98
N HIS A 16 4.01 4.88 1.22
CA HIS A 16 4.24 3.61 0.53
C HIS A 16 5.32 3.73 -0.55
N LEU A 17 5.31 4.83 -1.31
CA LEU A 17 6.27 5.05 -2.39
C LEU A 17 7.71 5.19 -1.87
N ASP A 18 7.91 5.84 -0.71
CA ASP A 18 9.21 5.88 -0.02
C ASP A 18 9.75 4.49 0.33
N ILE A 19 8.87 3.60 0.81
CA ILE A 19 9.24 2.22 1.16
C ILE A 19 9.62 1.44 -0.10
N ILE A 20 8.89 1.61 -1.20
CA ILE A 20 9.19 0.98 -2.49
C ILE A 20 10.54 1.46 -3.02
N GLU A 21 10.78 2.77 -3.03
CA GLU A 21 12.03 3.37 -3.48
C GLU A 21 13.21 2.83 -2.67
N ARG A 22 13.11 2.85 -1.34
CA ARG A 22 14.18 2.35 -0.46
C ARG A 22 14.39 0.85 -0.62
N ALA A 23 13.32 0.06 -0.75
CA ALA A 23 13.44 -1.37 -1.02
C ALA A 23 14.15 -1.65 -2.35
N SER A 24 13.89 -0.84 -3.38
CA SER A 24 14.54 -1.01 -4.69
C SER A 24 16.06 -0.82 -4.65
N HIS A 25 16.58 -0.10 -3.65
CA HIS A 25 18.03 0.03 -3.41
C HIS A 25 18.61 -1.09 -2.52
N LEU A 26 17.77 -1.87 -1.85
CA LEU A 26 18.19 -2.92 -0.90
C LEU A 26 18.12 -4.33 -1.47
N PHE A 27 17.29 -4.54 -2.50
CA PHE A 27 17.02 -5.86 -3.07
C PHE A 27 17.21 -5.88 -4.58
N ASP A 28 17.64 -7.02 -5.11
CA ASP A 28 17.85 -7.20 -6.56
C ASP A 28 16.53 -7.17 -7.34
N GLU A 29 15.43 -7.63 -6.73
CA GLU A 29 14.08 -7.59 -7.28
C GLU A 29 13.07 -7.28 -6.17
N VAL A 30 12.13 -6.36 -6.42
CA VAL A 30 11.04 -6.02 -5.51
C VAL A 30 9.70 -6.23 -6.20
N VAL A 31 8.83 -7.02 -5.58
CA VAL A 31 7.45 -7.21 -6.04
C VAL A 31 6.51 -6.46 -5.12
N VAL A 32 5.88 -5.39 -5.61
CA VAL A 32 4.78 -4.74 -4.90
C VAL A 32 3.52 -5.59 -5.09
N LEU A 33 3.04 -6.21 -4.01
CA LEU A 33 1.96 -7.18 -4.06
C LEU A 33 0.65 -6.57 -3.55
N ILE A 34 -0.26 -6.32 -4.49
CA ILE A 34 -1.62 -5.85 -4.22
C ILE A 34 -2.44 -7.02 -3.67
N MET A 35 -2.61 -7.07 -2.35
CA MET A 35 -3.38 -8.13 -1.70
C MET A 35 -4.89 -7.84 -1.78
N VAL A 36 -5.64 -8.81 -2.28
CA VAL A 36 -7.11 -8.80 -2.35
C VAL A 36 -7.66 -9.49 -1.11
N ASN A 37 -8.45 -8.75 -0.33
CA ASN A 37 -9.19 -9.29 0.80
C ASN A 37 -10.70 -9.16 0.50
N PRO A 38 -11.42 -10.27 0.24
CA PRO A 38 -12.84 -10.23 -0.12
C PRO A 38 -13.74 -9.71 1.01
N ARG A 39 -13.24 -9.67 2.25
CA ARG A 39 -13.98 -9.12 3.41
C ARG A 39 -13.80 -7.62 3.60
N LYS A 40 -12.93 -6.96 2.81
CA LYS A 40 -12.70 -5.51 2.89
C LYS A 40 -13.29 -4.82 1.67
N THR A 41 -14.14 -3.83 1.91
CA THR A 41 -14.57 -2.89 0.87
C THR A 41 -13.42 -1.92 0.60
N CYS A 42 -12.88 -1.95 -0.62
CA CYS A 42 -11.87 -1.02 -1.10
C CYS A 42 -12.55 0.07 -1.95
N LEU A 43 -12.02 1.29 -1.93
CA LEU A 43 -12.46 2.38 -2.80
C LEU A 43 -12.13 2.10 -4.27
N PHE A 44 -10.98 1.47 -4.48
CA PHE A 44 -10.47 1.05 -5.78
C PHE A 44 -10.44 -0.47 -5.89
N ASN A 45 -10.86 -0.98 -7.04
CA ASN A 45 -10.72 -2.39 -7.37
C ASN A 45 -9.22 -2.76 -7.52
N SER A 46 -8.90 -4.05 -7.58
CA SER A 46 -7.50 -4.50 -7.60
C SER A 46 -6.70 -4.02 -8.81
N GLU A 47 -7.32 -3.94 -9.99
CA GLU A 47 -6.65 -3.47 -11.21
C GLU A 47 -6.41 -1.95 -11.15
N GLU A 48 -7.38 -1.17 -10.68
CA GLU A 48 -7.19 0.26 -10.42
C GLU A 48 -6.02 0.49 -9.45
N ARG A 49 -5.98 -0.24 -8.34
CA ARG A 49 -4.88 -0.14 -7.35
C ARG A 49 -3.53 -0.52 -7.95
N LYS A 50 -3.47 -1.60 -8.72
CA LYS A 50 -2.25 -2.01 -9.43
C LYS A 50 -1.78 -0.91 -10.39
N GLN A 51 -2.68 -0.38 -11.21
CA GLN A 51 -2.35 0.67 -12.17
C GLN A 51 -1.86 1.94 -11.45
N MET A 52 -2.50 2.34 -10.36
CA MET A 52 -2.05 3.46 -9.53
C MET A 52 -0.63 3.25 -8.99
N VAL A 53 -0.29 2.05 -8.53
CA VAL A 53 1.08 1.75 -8.10
C VAL A 53 2.04 1.90 -9.28
N ILE A 54 1.75 1.29 -10.43
CA ILE A 54 2.59 1.36 -11.64
C ILE A 54 2.83 2.82 -12.05
N ASP A 55 1.79 3.64 -12.10
CA ASP A 55 1.90 5.04 -12.47
C ASP A 55 2.66 5.86 -11.43
N SER A 56 2.54 5.52 -10.15
CA SER A 56 3.26 6.17 -9.05
C SER A 56 4.77 5.90 -9.08
N LEU A 57 5.21 4.76 -9.64
CA LEU A 57 6.64 4.45 -9.78
C LEU A 57 7.39 5.47 -10.65
N LYS A 58 6.69 6.14 -11.58
CA LYS A 58 7.26 7.21 -12.41
C LYS A 58 7.80 8.37 -11.55
N SER A 59 7.19 8.62 -10.39
CA SER A 59 7.57 9.69 -9.47
C SER A 59 8.88 9.42 -8.71
N ILE A 60 9.39 8.18 -8.75
CA ILE A 60 10.67 7.77 -8.16
C ILE A 60 11.65 7.24 -9.23
N GLY A 61 11.52 7.72 -10.47
CA GLY A 61 12.45 7.38 -11.55
C GLY A 61 12.21 6.03 -12.23
N ASN A 62 11.06 5.38 -11.99
CA ASN A 62 10.65 4.12 -12.59
C ASN A 62 11.71 3.00 -12.44
N PRO A 63 12.00 2.57 -11.20
CA PRO A 63 13.03 1.56 -10.93
C PRO A 63 12.75 0.25 -11.67
N GLN A 64 13.72 -0.21 -12.47
CA GLN A 64 13.55 -1.36 -13.37
C GLN A 64 13.45 -2.70 -12.63
N ASN A 65 13.89 -2.75 -11.38
CA ASN A 65 13.81 -3.93 -10.52
C ASN A 65 12.52 -3.99 -9.69
N VAL A 66 11.55 -3.09 -9.92
CA VAL A 66 10.26 -3.10 -9.23
C VAL A 66 9.17 -3.60 -10.19
N THR A 67 8.43 -4.62 -9.76
CA THR A 67 7.26 -5.14 -10.48
C THR A 67 6.02 -5.08 -9.59
N VAL A 68 4.83 -5.08 -10.19
CA VAL A 68 3.56 -4.99 -9.45
C VAL A 68 2.67 -6.18 -9.81
N MET A 69 2.22 -6.92 -8.79
CA MET A 69 1.37 -8.10 -8.94
C MET A 69 0.11 -7.99 -8.09
N ILE A 70 -0.96 -8.67 -8.50
CA ILE A 70 -2.15 -8.85 -7.68
C ILE A 70 -2.13 -10.26 -7.11
N GLY A 71 -2.43 -10.39 -5.83
CA GLY A 71 -2.50 -11.67 -5.13
C GLY A 71 -3.68 -11.75 -4.19
N SER A 72 -4.02 -12.97 -3.81
CA SER A 72 -5.03 -13.29 -2.81
C SER A 72 -4.57 -14.48 -1.97
N GLY A 73 -5.25 -14.73 -0.85
CA GLY A 73 -4.86 -15.78 0.09
C GLY A 73 -3.78 -15.34 1.06
N LEU A 74 -2.97 -16.29 1.53
CA LEU A 74 -1.90 -16.03 2.50
C LEU A 74 -0.72 -15.33 1.80
N THR A 75 -0.30 -14.20 2.36
CA THR A 75 0.78 -13.38 1.82
C THR A 75 2.09 -14.16 1.71
N VAL A 76 2.40 -14.97 2.73
CA VAL A 76 3.62 -15.78 2.78
C VAL A 76 3.65 -16.89 1.73
N GLU A 77 2.51 -17.53 1.46
CA GLU A 77 2.40 -18.52 0.38
C GLU A 77 2.59 -17.88 -1.00
N PHE A 78 2.08 -16.66 -1.19
CA PHE A 78 2.30 -15.93 -2.42
C PHE A 78 3.77 -15.53 -2.58
N ALA A 79 4.41 -15.05 -1.50
CA ALA A 79 5.83 -14.74 -1.47
C ALA A 79 6.66 -15.97 -1.85
N ARG A 80 6.36 -17.15 -1.29
CA ARG A 80 6.98 -18.42 -1.66
C ARG A 80 6.79 -18.74 -3.14
N LYS A 81 5.56 -18.63 -3.65
CA LYS A 81 5.21 -18.93 -5.05
C LYS A 81 6.03 -18.10 -6.06
N ILE A 82 6.32 -16.83 -5.74
CA ILE A 82 7.10 -15.94 -6.61
C ILE A 82 8.61 -16.00 -6.35
N GLY A 83 9.05 -16.86 -5.43
CA GLY A 83 10.46 -17.00 -5.04
C GLY A 83 11.00 -15.80 -4.24
N ALA A 84 10.14 -15.06 -3.55
CA ALA A 84 10.58 -14.01 -2.64
C ALA A 84 11.08 -14.63 -1.33
N ALA A 85 12.28 -14.22 -0.90
CA ALA A 85 12.89 -14.65 0.35
C ALA A 85 12.58 -13.69 1.51
N VAL A 86 12.07 -12.49 1.21
CA VAL A 86 11.82 -11.44 2.20
C VAL A 86 10.45 -10.81 1.97
N ILE A 87 9.68 -10.63 3.03
CA ILE A 87 8.48 -9.80 3.08
C ILE A 87 8.85 -8.46 3.71
N ILE A 88 8.65 -7.36 2.99
CA ILE A 88 8.90 -6.01 3.47
C ILE A 88 7.64 -5.50 4.17
N ARG A 89 7.78 -4.83 5.31
CA ARG A 89 6.69 -4.12 6.00
C ARG A 89 7.15 -2.74 6.44
N GLY A 90 6.26 -1.74 6.31
CA GLY A 90 6.52 -0.38 6.78
C GLY A 90 6.01 -0.20 8.21
N ILE A 91 6.80 0.40 9.09
CA ILE A 91 6.36 0.77 10.45
C ILE A 91 6.34 2.29 10.55
N ARG A 92 5.21 2.87 10.96
CA ARG A 92 5.09 4.32 11.16
C ARG A 92 5.06 4.72 12.62
N ALA A 93 4.44 3.89 13.47
CA ALA A 93 4.30 4.10 14.90
C ALA A 93 4.41 2.78 15.65
N VAL A 94 4.54 2.86 16.99
CA VAL A 94 4.63 1.68 17.87
C VAL A 94 3.42 0.75 17.70
N SER A 95 2.22 1.31 17.51
CA SER A 95 1.00 0.52 17.30
C SER A 95 1.03 -0.32 16.01
N ASP A 96 1.69 0.17 14.96
CA ASP A 96 1.88 -0.63 13.74
C ASP A 96 2.79 -1.82 14.05
N TYR A 97 3.87 -1.61 14.81
CA TYR A 97 4.85 -2.65 15.11
C TYR A 97 4.23 -3.88 15.79
N GLU A 98 3.36 -3.70 16.79
CA GLU A 98 2.75 -4.84 17.49
C GLU A 98 1.93 -5.73 16.54
N TYR A 99 1.09 -5.10 15.71
CA TYR A 99 0.31 -5.82 14.70
C TYR A 99 1.22 -6.52 13.68
N GLU A 100 2.24 -5.81 13.19
CA GLU A 100 3.15 -6.33 12.17
C GLU A 100 4.07 -7.44 12.70
N LEU A 101 4.47 -7.38 13.97
CA LEU A 101 5.25 -8.42 14.64
C LEU A 101 4.44 -9.72 14.76
N GLY A 102 3.15 -9.62 15.11
CA GLY A 102 2.25 -10.78 15.11
C GLY A 102 2.14 -11.43 13.73
N GLN A 103 2.02 -10.62 12.68
CA GLN A 103 1.99 -11.13 11.30
C GLN A 103 3.31 -11.77 10.88
N ALA A 104 4.45 -11.17 11.26
CA ALA A 104 5.78 -11.70 10.94
C ALA A 104 6.03 -13.05 11.61
N THR A 105 5.70 -13.18 12.89
CA THR A 105 5.86 -14.45 13.63
C THR A 105 4.94 -15.54 13.09
N ALA A 106 3.69 -15.21 12.74
CA ALA A 106 2.79 -16.16 12.06
C ALA A 106 3.33 -16.61 10.69
N ASN A 107 3.87 -15.69 9.89
CA ASN A 107 4.49 -16.03 8.61
C ASN A 107 5.72 -16.94 8.79
N MET A 108 6.54 -16.68 9.81
CA MET A 108 7.71 -17.50 10.13
C MET A 108 7.34 -18.94 10.49
N MET A 109 6.20 -19.15 11.16
CA MET A 109 5.68 -20.50 11.43
C MET A 109 5.23 -21.24 10.16
N LEU A 110 4.70 -20.51 9.18
CA LEU A 110 4.17 -21.07 7.93
C LEU A 110 5.25 -21.24 6.85
N ALA A 111 6.29 -20.41 6.90
CA ALA A 111 7.40 -20.37 5.95
C ALA A 111 8.69 -19.90 6.64
N HIS A 112 9.36 -20.82 7.34
CA HIS A 112 10.61 -20.56 8.03
C HIS A 112 11.75 -20.07 7.11
N GLU A 113 11.65 -20.32 5.80
CA GLU A 113 12.59 -19.88 4.77
C GLU A 113 12.35 -18.45 4.29
N ILE A 114 11.28 -17.79 4.72
CA ILE A 114 10.91 -16.41 4.33
C ILE A 114 11.05 -15.48 5.53
N GLU A 115 11.92 -14.50 5.42
CA GLU A 115 12.15 -13.49 6.44
C GLU A 115 11.19 -12.31 6.32
N THR A 116 11.01 -11.55 7.41
CA THR A 116 10.30 -10.26 7.38
C THR A 116 11.25 -9.11 7.68
N ALA A 117 11.32 -8.13 6.78
CA ALA A 117 12.13 -6.92 6.94
C ALA A 117 11.25 -5.71 7.25
N PHE A 118 11.50 -5.05 8.38
CA PHE A 118 10.81 -3.83 8.77
C PHE A 118 11.58 -2.58 8.33
N LEU A 119 10.92 -1.71 7.58
CA LEU A 119 11.43 -0.41 7.21
C LEU A 119 10.65 0.68 7.95
N ILE A 120 11.37 1.48 8.74
CA ILE A 120 10.78 2.60 9.47
C ILE A 120 10.43 3.71 8.48
N ALA A 121 9.20 4.22 8.53
CA ALA A 121 8.76 5.34 7.72
C ALA A 121 9.56 6.61 8.06
N LYS A 122 9.89 7.42 7.05
CA LYS A 122 10.49 8.73 7.30
C LYS A 122 9.53 9.59 8.14
N PRO A 123 10.04 10.50 9.01
CA PRO A 123 9.20 11.29 9.90
C PRO A 123 8.05 12.04 9.21
N GLN A 124 8.29 12.60 8.03
CA GLN A 124 7.27 13.32 7.24
C GLN A 124 6.11 12.44 6.75
N TYR A 125 6.27 11.11 6.75
CA TYR A 125 5.24 10.15 6.34
C TYR A 125 4.68 9.34 7.50
N SER A 126 5.11 9.61 8.74
CA SER A 126 4.71 8.83 9.93
C SER A 126 3.20 8.87 10.22
N PHE A 127 2.54 9.99 9.93
CA PHE A 127 1.09 10.12 10.09
C PHE A 127 0.28 9.61 8.89
N LEU A 128 0.96 9.29 7.78
CA LEU A 128 0.31 9.08 6.50
C LEU A 128 -0.30 7.68 6.41
N SER A 129 -1.57 7.61 6.06
CA SER A 129 -2.29 6.36 5.79
C SER A 129 -3.29 6.58 4.65
N SER A 130 -3.62 5.53 3.91
CA SER A 130 -4.65 5.61 2.87
C SER A 130 -6.01 6.04 3.43
N SER A 131 -6.34 5.65 4.67
CA SER A 131 -7.56 6.08 5.36
C SER A 131 -7.55 7.58 5.63
N VAL A 132 -6.43 8.13 6.09
CA VAL A 132 -6.27 9.59 6.31
C VAL A 132 -6.39 10.34 4.98
N CYS A 133 -5.77 9.85 3.91
CA CYS A 133 -5.92 10.48 2.59
C CYS A 133 -7.38 10.47 2.11
N LYS A 134 -8.09 9.35 2.29
CA LYS A 134 -9.51 9.26 1.93
C LYS A 134 -10.37 10.23 2.75
N GLU A 135 -10.12 10.34 4.05
CA GLU A 135 -10.85 11.27 4.92
C GLU A 135 -10.64 12.74 4.53
N ILE A 136 -9.39 13.13 4.24
CA ILE A 136 -9.07 14.47 3.76
C ILE A 136 -9.78 14.75 2.43
N ALA A 137 -9.71 13.81 1.49
CA ALA A 137 -10.36 13.93 0.19
C ALA A 137 -11.89 14.02 0.29
N LEU A 138 -12.51 13.23 1.20
CA LEU A 138 -13.96 13.26 1.45
C LEU A 138 -14.45 14.66 1.83
N ASN A 139 -13.64 15.36 2.62
CA ASN A 139 -13.95 16.67 3.17
C ASN A 139 -13.39 17.82 2.31
N GLY A 140 -12.95 17.54 1.08
CA GLY A 140 -12.44 18.56 0.15
C GLY A 140 -11.09 19.17 0.53
N GLY A 141 -10.35 18.52 1.42
CA GLY A 141 -9.02 18.96 1.84
C GLY A 141 -7.95 18.75 0.77
N ASP A 142 -6.82 19.41 0.95
CA ASP A 142 -5.66 19.31 0.05
C ASP A 142 -4.89 18.01 0.27
N LEU A 143 -4.53 17.34 -0.82
CA LEU A 143 -3.78 16.08 -0.84
C LEU A 143 -2.31 16.28 -1.23
N LEU A 144 -1.88 17.54 -1.41
CA LEU A 144 -0.51 17.89 -1.75
C LEU A 144 0.48 17.18 -0.81
N ASN A 145 1.46 16.50 -1.41
CA ASN A 145 2.49 15.70 -0.71
C ASN A 145 1.99 14.50 0.10
N LEU A 146 0.70 14.15 0.07
CA LEU A 146 0.17 12.96 0.75
C LEU A 146 0.11 11.74 -0.18
N VAL A 147 -0.17 11.96 -1.46
CA VAL A 147 -0.24 10.91 -2.48
C VAL A 147 0.60 11.29 -3.69
N PRO A 148 1.00 10.31 -4.52
CA PRO A 148 1.62 10.60 -5.80
C PRO A 148 0.66 11.42 -6.69
N PRO A 149 1.15 12.34 -7.54
CA PRO A 149 0.30 13.21 -8.36
C PRO A 149 -0.75 12.45 -9.21
N GLN A 150 -0.38 11.25 -9.67
CA GLN A 150 -1.22 10.37 -10.48
C GLN A 150 -2.43 9.81 -9.72
N VAL A 151 -2.41 9.83 -8.39
CA VAL A 151 -3.46 9.31 -7.51
C VAL A 151 -4.46 10.39 -7.10
N GLU A 152 -4.04 11.65 -7.08
CA GLU A 152 -4.83 12.76 -6.54
C GLU A 152 -6.18 12.92 -7.26
N GLY A 153 -6.15 12.99 -8.60
CA GLY A 153 -7.35 13.14 -9.43
C GLY A 153 -8.35 12.00 -9.21
N PRO A 154 -7.95 10.72 -9.44
CA PRO A 154 -8.83 9.57 -9.20
C PRO A 154 -9.38 9.47 -7.77
N LEU A 155 -8.57 9.84 -6.77
CA LEU A 155 -9.01 9.87 -5.38
C LEU A 155 -10.08 10.93 -5.13
N LYS A 156 -9.86 12.17 -5.59
CA LYS A 156 -10.85 13.25 -5.47
C LYS A 156 -12.15 12.90 -6.18
N GLU A 157 -12.07 12.36 -7.40
CA GLU A 157 -13.25 11.96 -8.18
C GLU A 157 -14.11 10.92 -7.44
N LYS A 158 -13.52 9.81 -6.99
CA LYS A 158 -14.29 8.78 -6.27
C LYS A 158 -14.82 9.28 -4.93
N MET A 159 -14.05 10.09 -4.21
CA MET A 159 -14.51 10.61 -2.91
C MET A 159 -15.62 11.65 -3.06
N SER A 160 -15.70 12.39 -4.16
CA SER A 160 -16.84 13.26 -4.47
C SER A 160 -18.14 12.45 -4.57
N VAL A 161 -18.12 11.32 -5.28
CA VAL A 161 -19.28 10.42 -5.39
C VAL A 161 -19.69 9.87 -4.02
N VAL A 162 -18.72 9.49 -3.18
CA VAL A 162 -18.99 9.04 -1.80
C VAL A 162 -19.63 10.16 -0.98
N ALA A 163 -19.11 11.38 -1.05
CA ALA A 163 -19.64 12.54 -0.34
C ALA A 163 -21.09 12.85 -0.76
N GLU A 164 -21.40 12.81 -2.05
CA GLU A 164 -22.76 13.00 -2.56
C GLU A 164 -23.73 11.93 -2.03
N ASN A 165 -23.31 10.66 -2.03
CA ASN A 165 -24.14 9.57 -1.50
C ASN A 165 -24.40 9.73 0.00
N LEU A 166 -23.41 10.19 0.77
CA LEU A 166 -23.59 10.47 2.20
C LEU A 166 -24.57 11.63 2.44
N LYS A 167 -24.48 12.72 1.66
CA LYS A 167 -25.41 13.85 1.75
C LYS A 167 -26.85 13.43 1.43
N ARG A 168 -27.05 12.61 0.40
CA ARG A 168 -28.36 12.05 0.05
C ARG A 168 -28.91 11.16 1.17
N ALA A 169 -28.08 10.28 1.74
CA ALA A 169 -28.46 9.41 2.85
C ALA A 169 -28.84 10.18 4.12
N GLN A 170 -28.29 11.39 4.30
CA GLN A 170 -28.59 12.30 5.41
C GLN A 170 -29.76 13.27 5.11
N GLY A 171 -30.41 13.17 3.94
CA GLY A 171 -31.52 14.04 3.55
C GLY A 171 -31.14 15.50 3.32
N GLN A 172 -29.86 15.77 3.02
CA GLN A 172 -29.34 17.12 2.81
C GLN A 172 -29.42 17.59 1.35
N ILE A 173 -29.77 16.71 0.40
CA ILE A 173 -30.04 16.99 -1.02
C ILE A 173 -30.99 15.92 -1.56
#